data_AF-A0A962PDX4-F1
#
_entry.id   AF-A0A962PDX4-F1
#
_cell.length_a   1.000
_cell.length_b   1.000
_cell.length_c   1.000
_cell.angle_alpha   90.00
_cell.angle_beta   90.00
_cell.angle_gamma   90.00
#
_symmetry.space_group_name_H-M   'P 1'
#
loop_
_entity.id
_entity.type
_entity.pdbx_description
1 polymer ?
#
loop_
_entity_poly.entity_id
_entity_poly.type
_entity_poly.pdbx_seq_one_letter_code
_entity_poly.pdbx_strand_id
1 'polypeptide(L)'
;MQNNNEVPRFSSFLTTVLTLLGVAVGLGNVWRFPYMMGTYGGSAFLLLFVVLMCVVAIPALMCELALARAYRGATITVLRRSFGPLGRVLGYVLIIGVLCSGSYYTLVVGNVFYS
;
A
#
# COMPACT_ATOMS: atom_id res chain seq x y z
N MET A 1 -28.61 7.81 23.80
CA MET A 1 -27.77 8.81 23.12
C MET A 1 -26.41 8.15 22.87
N GLN A 2 -26.19 7.61 21.66
CA GLN A 2 -24.98 6.85 21.34
C GLN A 2 -23.85 7.83 21.00
N ASN A 3 -22.73 7.72 21.72
CA ASN A 3 -21.62 8.65 21.65
C ASN A 3 -20.85 8.46 20.33
N ASN A 4 -20.99 9.40 19.39
CA ASN A 4 -20.43 9.33 18.03
C ASN A 4 -18.89 9.48 17.95
N ASN A 5 -18.14 9.21 19.02
CA ASN A 5 -16.68 9.35 19.06
C ASN A 5 -15.91 8.01 19.01
N GLU A 6 -16.59 6.91 18.68
CA GLU A 6 -15.96 5.59 18.60
C GLU A 6 -15.28 5.38 17.24
N VAL A 7 -13.95 5.18 17.25
CA VAL A 7 -13.20 4.82 16.05
C VAL A 7 -13.72 3.49 15.47
N PRO A 8 -14.06 3.43 14.17
CA PRO A 8 -14.59 2.22 13.56
C PRO A 8 -13.58 1.08 13.68
N ARG A 9 -14.03 -0.07 14.20
CA ARG A 9 -13.25 -1.30 14.33
C ARG A 9 -13.75 -2.36 13.37
N PHE A 10 -12.83 -3.13 12.81
CA PHE A 10 -13.17 -4.32 12.03
C PHE A 10 -13.82 -5.37 12.94
N SER A 11 -14.85 -6.05 12.41
CA SER A 11 -15.64 -7.06 13.14
C SER A 11 -14.81 -8.29 13.54
N SER A 12 -13.85 -8.70 12.70
CA SER A 12 -13.05 -9.91 12.91
C SER A 12 -11.57 -9.73 12.53
N PHE A 13 -10.70 -10.49 13.19
CA PHE A 13 -9.25 -10.55 12.87
C PHE A 13 -9.02 -11.03 11.43
N LEU A 14 -9.76 -12.05 11.00
CA LEU A 14 -9.68 -12.57 9.62
C LEU A 14 -10.00 -11.48 8.60
N THR A 15 -11.05 -10.68 8.82
CA THR A 15 -11.38 -9.55 7.95
C THR A 15 -10.24 -8.54 7.88
N THR A 16 -9.61 -8.24 9.02
CA THR A 16 -8.47 -7.30 9.07
C THR A 16 -7.29 -7.83 8.26
N VAL A 17 -6.94 -9.11 8.42
CA VAL A 17 -5.83 -9.75 7.69
C VAL A 17 -6.15 -9.85 6.20
N LEU A 18 -7.36 -10.27 5.82
CA LEU A 18 -7.76 -10.34 4.40
C LEU A 18 -7.76 -8.97 3.72
N THR A 19 -8.24 -7.92 4.38
CA THR A 19 -8.20 -6.56 3.83
C THR A 19 -6.76 -6.09 3.63
N LEU A 20 -5.88 -6.30 4.63
CA LEU A 20 -4.45 -5.97 4.53
C LEU A 20 -3.77 -6.75 3.40
N LEU A 21 -4.03 -8.05 3.28
CA LEU A 21 -3.49 -8.89 2.20
C LEU A 21 -3.99 -8.44 0.82
N GLY A 22 -5.27 -8.10 0.70
CA GLY A 22 -5.86 -7.59 -0.56
C GLY A 22 -5.21 -6.29 -1.04
N VAL A 23 -4.88 -5.39 -0.10
CA VAL A 23 -4.17 -4.14 -0.41
C VAL A 23 -2.69 -4.39 -0.73
N ALA A 24 -2.02 -5.26 0.04
CA ALA A 24 -0.60 -5.55 -0.14
C ALA A 24 -0.28 -6.29 -1.44
N VAL A 25 -1.17 -7.18 -1.88
CA VAL A 25 -1.04 -7.93 -3.15
C VAL A 25 -1.59 -7.15 -4.34
N GLY A 26 -2.32 -6.05 -4.08
CA GLY A 26 -3.09 -5.27 -5.04
C GLY A 26 -2.31 -4.80 -6.27
N LEU A 27 -2.56 -5.51 -7.37
CA LEU A 27 -2.41 -5.10 -8.77
C LEU A 27 -1.00 -4.86 -9.33
N GLY A 28 -0.14 -4.05 -8.70
CA GLY A 28 1.12 -3.64 -9.34
C GLY A 28 2.14 -4.78 -9.47
N ASN A 29 2.19 -5.64 -8.45
CA ASN A 29 3.19 -6.70 -8.36
C ASN A 29 2.84 -7.93 -9.21
N VAL A 30 1.58 -8.12 -9.60
CA VAL A 30 1.15 -9.32 -10.34
C VAL A 30 1.27 -9.16 -11.86
N TRP A 31 1.15 -7.94 -12.39
CA TRP A 31 1.21 -7.68 -13.84
C TRP A 31 2.58 -7.24 -14.35
N ARG A 32 3.35 -6.47 -13.57
CA ARG A 32 4.70 -6.04 -13.98
C ARG A 32 5.75 -7.13 -13.80
N PHE A 33 5.52 -8.01 -12.83
CA PHE A 33 6.37 -9.15 -12.52
C PHE A 33 6.51 -10.18 -13.66
N PRO A 34 5.44 -10.68 -14.31
CA PRO A 34 5.59 -11.60 -15.44
C PRO A 34 6.30 -10.96 -16.64
N TYR A 35 6.09 -9.67 -16.88
CA TYR A 35 6.77 -8.93 -17.95
C TYR A 35 8.29 -8.78 -17.69
N MET A 36 8.68 -8.44 -16.45
CA MET A 36 10.10 -8.37 -16.07
C MET A 36 10.76 -9.76 -16.01
N MET A 37 10.05 -10.77 -15.54
CA MET A 37 10.55 -12.15 -15.49
C MET A 37 10.83 -12.72 -16.89
N GLY A 38 9.98 -12.43 -17.88
CA GLY A 38 10.16 -12.87 -19.26
C GLY A 38 11.35 -12.23 -19.99
N THR A 39 11.74 -11.01 -19.60
CA THR A 39 12.81 -10.24 -20.27
C THR A 39 14.18 -10.37 -19.60
N TYR A 40 14.23 -10.60 -18.29
CA TYR A 40 15.47 -10.61 -17.50
C TYR A 40 15.93 -12.01 -17.02
N GLY A 41 15.62 -13.07 -17.77
CA GLY A 41 16.21 -14.40 -17.52
C GLY A 41 15.39 -15.33 -16.61
N GLY A 42 14.06 -15.20 -16.57
CA GLY A 42 13.17 -16.22 -16.04
C GLY A 42 13.28 -16.47 -14.53
N SER A 43 13.66 -17.68 -14.14
CA SER A 43 13.62 -18.16 -12.74
C SER A 43 14.69 -17.54 -11.82
N ALA A 44 15.86 -17.16 -12.36
CA ALA A 44 16.92 -16.52 -11.57
C ALA A 44 16.50 -15.12 -11.11
N PHE A 45 15.81 -14.37 -11.97
CA PHE A 45 15.24 -13.06 -11.64
C PHE A 45 14.14 -13.19 -10.59
N LEU A 46 13.31 -14.24 -10.67
CA LEU A 46 12.26 -14.53 -9.68
C LEU A 46 12.83 -14.76 -8.28
N LEU A 47 13.88 -15.58 -8.15
CA LEU A 47 14.52 -15.83 -6.86
C LEU A 47 15.11 -14.55 -6.25
N LEU A 48 15.83 -13.77 -7.06
CA LEU A 48 16.39 -12.48 -6.62
C LEU A 48 15.28 -11.50 -6.20
N PHE A 49 14.19 -11.46 -6.96
CA PHE A 49 13.02 -10.64 -6.63
C PHE A 49 12.41 -11.00 -5.28
N VAL A 50 12.19 -12.29 -5.02
CA VAL A 50 11.65 -12.77 -3.73
C VAL A 50 12.59 -12.42 -2.58
N VAL A 51 13.90 -12.61 -2.74
CA VAL A 51 14.89 -12.28 -1.71
C VAL A 51 14.88 -10.78 -1.41
N LEU A 52 14.93 -9.92 -2.44
CA LEU A 52 14.88 -8.47 -2.27
C LEU A 52 13.55 -8.02 -1.67
N MET A 53 12.44 -8.63 -2.07
CA MET A 53 11.12 -8.36 -1.49
C MET A 53 11.08 -8.75 -0.02
N CYS A 54 11.62 -9.91 0.38
CA CYS A 54 11.71 -10.28 1.80
C CYS A 54 12.58 -9.28 2.59
N VAL A 55 13.70 -8.84 2.03
CA VAL A 55 14.62 -7.93 2.74
C VAL A 55 14.06 -6.51 2.84
N VAL A 56 13.31 -6.01 1.86
CA VAL A 56 12.82 -4.62 1.84
C VAL A 56 11.35 -4.51 2.23
N ALA A 57 10.48 -5.38 1.72
CA ALA A 57 9.04 -5.27 1.95
C ALA A 57 8.66 -5.67 3.38
N ILE A 58 9.28 -6.69 3.97
CA ILE A 58 9.00 -7.10 5.36
C ILE A 58 9.31 -5.98 6.36
N PRO A 59 10.51 -5.37 6.39
CA PRO A 59 10.77 -4.27 7.32
C PRO A 59 9.95 -3.01 7.00
N ALA A 60 9.65 -2.74 5.72
CA ALA A 60 8.76 -1.63 5.35
C ALA A 60 7.35 -1.82 5.94
N LEU A 61 6.77 -3.02 5.79
CA LEU A 61 5.48 -3.40 6.38
C LEU A 61 5.52 -3.34 7.91
N MET A 62 6.59 -3.83 8.55
CA MET A 62 6.75 -3.74 10.00
C MET A 62 6.79 -2.29 10.47
N CYS A 63 7.50 -1.42 9.74
CA CYS A 63 7.58 0.02 10.03
C CYS A 63 6.21 0.69 9.90
N GLU A 64 5.48 0.41 8.82
CA GLU A 64 4.15 0.97 8.57
C GLU A 64 3.12 0.51 9.61
N LEU A 65 3.16 -0.77 9.98
CA LEU A 65 2.31 -1.33 11.05
C LEU A 65 2.66 -0.75 12.43
N ALA A 66 3.94 -0.52 12.72
CA ALA A 66 4.37 0.12 13.96
C ALA A 66 3.87 1.57 14.06
N LEU A 67 3.97 2.34 12.96
CA LEU A 67 3.43 3.69 12.85
C LEU A 67 1.91 3.72 12.99
N ALA A 68 1.21 2.77 12.36
CA ALA A 68 -0.24 2.63 12.45
C ALA A 68 -0.69 2.36 13.91
N ARG A 69 0.04 1.51 14.64
CA ARG A 69 -0.23 1.22 16.06
C ARG A 69 0.06 2.41 16.96
N ALA A 70 1.15 3.14 16.72
CA ALA A 70 1.59 4.24 17.56
C ALA A 70 0.66 5.47 17.47
N TYR A 71 0.14 5.78 16.28
CA TYR A 71 -0.55 7.05 16.06
C TYR A 71 -2.05 6.94 15.77
N ARG A 72 -2.60 5.73 15.52
CA ARG A 72 -4.05 5.45 15.32
C ARG A 72 -4.81 6.58 14.58
N GLY A 73 -4.25 7.07 13.48
CA GLY A 73 -4.77 8.25 12.79
C GLY A 73 -4.36 8.28 11.32
N ALA A 74 -4.90 9.27 10.59
CA ALA A 74 -4.63 9.44 9.16
C ALA A 74 -3.13 9.61 8.88
N THR A 75 -2.65 9.07 7.76
CA THR A 75 -1.23 9.04 7.35
C THR A 75 -0.53 10.40 7.48
N ILE A 76 -1.20 11.51 7.13
CA ILE A 76 -0.67 12.87 7.28
C ILE A 76 -0.37 13.21 8.75
N THR A 77 -1.25 12.82 9.67
CA THR A 77 -1.13 13.11 11.11
C THR A 77 -0.02 12.27 11.75
N VAL A 78 0.11 11.00 11.33
CA VAL A 78 1.19 10.10 11.76
C VAL A 78 2.55 10.65 11.33
N LEU A 79 2.66 11.00 10.05
CA LEU A 79 3.92 11.44 9.45
C LEU A 79 4.33 12.82 9.98
N ARG A 80 3.37 13.73 10.21
CA ARG A 80 3.61 15.03 10.87
C ARG A 80 4.14 14.87 12.29
N ARG A 81 3.67 13.87 13.04
CA ARG A 81 4.07 13.66 14.44
C ARG A 81 5.40 12.89 14.58
N SER A 82 5.77 12.12 13.55
CA SER A 82 7.03 11.37 13.52
C SER A 82 8.20 12.15 12.87
N PHE A 83 7.94 13.02 11.88
CA PHE A 83 8.97 13.74 11.09
C PHE A 83 8.84 15.28 11.13
N GLY A 84 7.98 15.84 11.98
CA GLY A 84 7.82 17.28 12.11
C GLY A 84 7.11 17.94 10.90
N PRO A 85 7.38 19.22 10.58
CA PRO A 85 6.68 19.94 9.52
C PRO A 85 6.91 19.35 8.11
N LEU A 86 8.08 18.76 7.85
CA LEU A 86 8.40 18.04 6.61
C LEU A 86 7.53 16.79 6.43
N GLY A 87 7.18 16.11 7.53
CA GLY A 87 6.30 14.95 7.51
C GLY A 87 4.90 15.24 6.96
N ARG A 88 4.41 16.48 7.08
CA ARG A 88 3.13 16.89 6.48
C ARG A 88 3.20 16.92 4.96
N VAL A 89 4.30 17.45 4.39
CA VAL A 89 4.50 17.51 2.94
C VAL A 89 4.63 16.11 2.37
N LEU A 90 5.42 15.25 3.02
CA LEU A 90 5.58 13.85 2.62
C LEU A 90 4.23 13.12 2.62
N GLY A 91 3.35 13.41 3.59
CA GLY A 91 2.01 12.83 3.67
C GLY A 91 1.11 13.24 2.50
N TYR A 92 1.16 14.51 2.10
CA TYR A 92 0.43 14.98 0.91
C TYR A 92 0.96 14.39 -0.38
N VAL A 93 2.29 14.26 -0.53
CA VAL A 93 2.91 13.64 -1.71
C VAL A 93 2.46 12.19 -1.87
N LEU A 94 2.44 11.42 -0.77
CA LEU A 94 1.96 10.03 -0.79
C LEU A 94 0.50 9.92 -1.24
N ILE A 95 -0.38 10.79 -0.71
CA ILE A 95 -1.81 10.78 -1.07
C ILE A 95 -2.01 11.17 -2.54
N ILE A 96 -1.33 12.21 -3.01
CA ILE A 96 -1.40 12.64 -4.42
C ILE A 96 -0.87 11.55 -5.35
N GLY A 97 0.21 10.86 -4.97
CA GLY A 97 0.77 9.76 -5.76
C GLY A 97 -0.20 8.59 -5.92
N VAL A 98 -0.89 8.19 -4.85
CA VAL A 98 -1.90 7.12 -4.90
C VAL A 98 -3.12 7.56 -5.70
N LEU A 99 -3.59 8.81 -5.53
CA LEU A 99 -4.69 9.37 -6.32
C LEU A 99 -4.36 9.40 -7.81
N CYS A 100 -3.20 9.91 -8.18
CA CYS A 100 -2.76 10.00 -9.57
C CYS A 100 -2.65 8.60 -10.21
N SER A 101 -2.10 7.63 -9.48
CA SER A 101 -2.03 6.24 -9.92
C SER A 101 -3.43 5.64 -10.11
N GLY A 102 -4.33 5.81 -9.13
CA GLY A 102 -5.70 5.33 -9.21
C GLY A 102 -6.51 5.94 -10.35
N SER A 103 -6.32 7.23 -10.63
CA SER A 103 -6.91 7.91 -11.79
C SER A 103 -6.43 7.31 -13.10
N TYR A 104 -5.12 7.07 -13.25
CA TYR A 104 -4.56 6.44 -14.44
C TYR A 104 -5.15 5.05 -14.68
N TYR A 105 -5.22 4.19 -13.66
CA TYR A 105 -5.78 2.84 -13.81
C TYR A 105 -7.26 2.84 -14.18
N THR A 106 -8.06 3.74 -13.61
CA THR A 106 -9.49 3.83 -13.92
C THR A 106 -9.73 4.22 -15.39
N LEU A 107 -8.90 5.12 -15.94
CA LEU A 107 -8.99 5.52 -17.35
C LEU A 107 -8.62 4.37 -18.29
N VAL A 108 -7.58 3.60 -17.97
CA VAL A 108 -7.17 2.42 -18.75
C VAL A 108 -8.27 1.36 -18.76
N VAL A 109 -8.83 1.05 -17.58
CA VAL A 109 -9.94 0.11 -17.45
C VAL A 109 -11.17 0.60 -18.22
N GLY A 110 -11.50 1.89 -18.13
CA GLY A 110 -12.60 2.50 -18.89
C GLY A 110 -12.43 2.38 -20.40
N ASN A 111 -11.21 2.51 -20.93
CA ASN A 111 -10.93 2.32 -22.36
C ASN A 111 -11.10 0.84 -22.78
N VAL A 112 -10.73 -0.11 -21.92
CA VAL A 112 -10.93 -1.56 -22.18
C VAL A 112 -12.40 -1.94 -22.19
N PHE A 113 -13.23 -1.35 -21.31
CA PHE A 113 -14.67 -1.60 -21.32
C PHE A 113 -15.43 -0.94 -22.48
N TYR A 114 -14.84 0.09 -23.09
CA TYR A 114 -15.43 0.78 -24.24
C TYR A 114 -15.02 0.16 -25.59
N SER A 115 -14.00 -0.70 -25.60
CA SER A 115 -13.57 -1.51 -26.75
C SER A 115 -14.32 -2.84 -26.84
#